data_AF-A0A841DVX1-F1
#
_entry.id   AF-A0A841DVX1-F1
#
_cell.length_a   1.000
_cell.length_b   1.000
_cell.length_c   1.000
_cell.angle_alpha   90.00
_cell.angle_beta   90.00
_cell.angle_gamma   90.00
#
_symmetry.space_group_name_H-M   'P 1'
#
loop_
_entity.id
_entity.type
_entity.pdbx_description
1 polymer ?
#
loop_
_entity_poly.entity_id
_entity_poly.type
_entity_poly.pdbx_seq_one_letter_code
_entity_poly.pdbx_strand_id
1 'polypeptide(L)'
;MRRAAGLLALSAAVIGAVLTAGPVLADQKPPAAAPASAGAQAPATAQSVEAQAVSRPAQPAPFVELVAASGTGRLYTADPRELASATAAGFKRQPGTTGFIGRSAKTGWTALYRLKPSATASSWLFTSSTQERDALVAQHWVLEGTAGYVATKPGAGLVELRRFTNGKEWRLALAAKTDELLKAGYKLDGPVGYVYQNWVRAGAVYFGMFNTHGHGTIIARTKEIYGRDNDWWGGVRDFHDGTHYATDNWPGEDWSYLKPSIGYYDDSKPETLEKHITQATSAGLSFFNFYWYWDNTKQAQTVTADSLNAFLQARNRESIDFTVGVCAHPYDQLKIPATQYDAVATNLMRYLRQDNTLRTNDGRKILNICDARGLGDGSNAQVKQFVDTVRAKARGQLGEDIYVMINQAGFDPKQVGNAGADAPYCTTDGPAVESRSYTTYLKGQRAFYNQAPAAYGRCVLSDFDERPRYPIETTDVKAIRWMPDQSLDGYRTAVRNAAADMATSTRPSIVDNYLFLYAWNEWHEGGIIEPNERDGCAYLNILHSELSLQGPGCVASPQGTPPS
;
A
#
# COMPACT_ATOMS: atom_id res chain seq x y z
N MET A 1 20.51 23.14 21.58
CA MET A 1 19.84 22.84 20.30
C MET A 1 19.64 21.33 20.17
N ARG A 2 18.67 20.77 20.92
CA ARG A 2 18.21 19.37 20.88
C ARG A 2 16.84 19.34 21.56
N ARG A 3 15.76 19.65 20.83
CA ARG A 3 14.36 19.45 21.23
C ARG A 3 13.50 19.46 19.96
N ALA A 4 13.15 18.30 19.44
CA ALA A 4 12.02 18.04 18.53
C ALA A 4 12.03 16.56 18.16
N ALA A 5 11.50 15.71 19.04
CA ALA A 5 11.11 14.34 18.72
C ALA A 5 10.01 13.97 19.73
N GLY A 6 8.81 14.54 19.53
CA GLY A 6 7.60 14.08 20.19
C GLY A 6 7.25 12.73 19.57
N LEU A 7 7.56 11.65 20.27
CA LEU A 7 7.14 10.31 19.91
C LEU A 7 5.60 10.26 19.98
N LEU A 8 4.96 9.73 18.93
CA LEU A 8 3.65 9.09 19.08
C LEU A 8 3.76 8.07 20.22
N ALA A 9 3.13 8.40 21.34
CA ALA A 9 3.09 7.58 22.54
C ALA A 9 1.64 7.15 22.77
N LEU A 10 1.33 5.89 22.46
CA LEU A 10 0.18 5.24 23.08
C LEU A 10 0.62 4.72 24.45
N SER A 11 -0.22 5.00 25.45
CA SER A 11 -0.06 4.51 26.81
C SER A 11 -0.96 3.28 26.97
N ALA A 12 -0.37 2.10 27.18
CA ALA A 12 -1.10 0.95 27.73
C ALA A 12 -0.62 0.74 29.17
N ALA A 13 -1.46 1.13 30.13
CA ALA A 13 -1.22 0.88 31.55
C ALA A 13 -1.49 -0.60 31.84
N VAL A 14 -0.50 -1.31 32.40
CA VAL A 14 -0.60 -2.70 32.86
C VAL A 14 -0.70 -2.69 34.38
N ILE A 15 -1.79 -3.24 34.94
CA ILE A 15 -1.84 -3.65 36.34
C ILE A 15 -2.01 -5.17 36.36
N GLY A 16 -1.00 -5.86 36.88
CA GLY A 16 -1.02 -7.30 37.08
C GLY A 16 -1.88 -7.68 38.28
N ALA A 17 -2.74 -8.69 38.09
CA ALA A 17 -3.40 -9.39 39.19
C ALA A 17 -3.11 -10.89 39.07
N VAL A 18 -2.46 -11.40 40.12
CA VAL A 18 -2.12 -12.80 40.36
C VAL A 18 -3.42 -13.57 40.66
N LEU A 19 -3.69 -14.64 39.90
CA LEU A 19 -4.72 -15.63 40.25
C LEU A 19 -4.08 -17.01 40.35
N THR A 20 -4.23 -17.59 41.54
CA THR A 20 -3.73 -18.91 41.95
C THR A 20 -4.54 -20.03 41.30
N ALA A 21 -3.85 -20.93 40.59
CA ALA A 21 -4.45 -22.14 40.04
C ALA A 21 -4.42 -23.28 41.08
N GLY A 22 -5.58 -23.94 41.25
CA GLY A 22 -5.71 -25.26 41.88
C GLY A 22 -6.28 -26.26 40.87
N PRO A 23 -5.88 -27.55 40.89
CA PRO A 23 -6.09 -28.48 39.78
C PRO A 23 -7.34 -29.35 39.98
N VAL A 24 -8.02 -29.73 38.90
CA VAL A 24 -8.79 -30.99 38.84
C VAL A 24 -8.66 -31.60 37.44
N LEU A 25 -8.12 -32.81 37.44
CA LEU A 25 -8.06 -33.79 36.35
C LEU A 25 -9.44 -34.38 36.06
N ALA A 26 -9.74 -34.70 34.80
CA ALA A 26 -10.43 -35.93 34.45
C ALA A 26 -10.28 -36.27 32.95
N ASP A 27 -9.64 -37.42 32.72
CA ASP A 27 -9.60 -38.19 31.48
C ASP A 27 -10.99 -38.51 30.92
N GLN A 28 -11.18 -38.43 29.59
CA GLN A 28 -12.03 -39.37 28.88
C GLN A 28 -11.45 -39.75 27.50
N LYS A 29 -11.34 -41.08 27.34
CA LYS A 29 -10.80 -41.84 26.21
C LYS A 29 -11.91 -42.09 25.16
N PRO A 30 -11.59 -42.17 23.85
CA PRO A 30 -12.58 -42.28 22.77
C PRO A 30 -13.08 -43.73 22.57
N PRO A 31 -14.31 -43.95 22.07
CA PRO A 31 -14.76 -45.28 21.69
C PRO A 31 -14.47 -45.62 20.22
N ALA A 32 -14.39 -46.93 20.02
CA ALA A 32 -13.83 -47.65 18.90
C ALA A 32 -14.76 -47.84 17.68
N ALA A 33 -14.14 -48.27 16.58
CA ALA A 33 -14.73 -48.61 15.29
C ALA A 33 -15.37 -50.02 15.23
N ALA A 34 -16.40 -50.18 14.38
CA ALA A 34 -16.69 -51.30 13.45
C ALA A 34 -18.19 -51.35 13.09
N PRO A 35 -18.66 -52.05 12.01
CA PRO A 35 -18.01 -52.50 10.78
C PRO A 35 -18.76 -52.06 9.50
N ALA A 36 -18.16 -52.37 8.35
CA ALA A 36 -18.67 -52.14 6.99
C ALA A 36 -19.88 -53.01 6.62
N SER A 37 -20.77 -52.47 5.79
CA SER A 37 -21.64 -53.25 4.91
C SER A 37 -21.63 -52.64 3.50
N ALA A 38 -21.51 -53.52 2.51
CA ALA A 38 -21.34 -53.21 1.10
C ALA A 38 -22.68 -52.92 0.41
N GLY A 39 -22.69 -52.01 -0.55
CA GLY A 39 -23.84 -51.76 -1.41
C GLY A 39 -23.66 -50.60 -2.38
N ALA A 40 -23.04 -50.88 -3.52
CA ALA A 40 -23.32 -50.33 -4.85
C ALA A 40 -23.43 -48.80 -5.06
N GLN A 41 -22.49 -48.25 -5.83
CA GLN A 41 -22.68 -47.56 -7.13
C GLN A 41 -21.53 -46.57 -7.34
N ALA A 42 -20.79 -46.73 -8.45
CA ALA A 42 -19.74 -45.80 -8.84
C ALA A 42 -20.38 -44.51 -9.39
N PRO A 43 -20.11 -43.33 -8.80
CA PRO A 43 -20.45 -42.07 -9.45
C PRO A 43 -19.36 -41.70 -10.45
N ALA A 44 -19.81 -41.15 -11.57
CA ALA A 44 -19.00 -40.60 -12.64
C ALA A 44 -17.85 -39.74 -12.09
N THR A 45 -16.68 -39.90 -12.70
CA THR A 45 -15.50 -39.05 -12.50
C THR A 45 -15.89 -37.58 -12.70
N ALA A 46 -16.06 -36.87 -11.59
CA ALA A 46 -16.00 -35.42 -11.58
C ALA A 46 -14.58 -35.07 -12.02
N GLN A 47 -14.44 -34.56 -13.24
CA GLN A 47 -13.23 -33.89 -13.68
C GLN A 47 -12.95 -32.79 -12.66
N SER A 48 -11.88 -32.95 -11.90
CA SER A 48 -11.29 -31.89 -11.11
C SER A 48 -10.94 -30.77 -12.09
N VAL A 49 -11.74 -29.71 -12.07
CA VAL A 49 -11.31 -28.43 -12.62
C VAL A 49 -10.17 -27.98 -11.70
N GLU A 50 -8.94 -28.37 -12.04
CA GLU A 50 -7.77 -27.66 -11.55
C GLU A 50 -7.97 -26.21 -11.97
N ALA A 51 -8.33 -25.37 -10.99
CA ALA A 51 -8.29 -23.94 -11.15
C ALA A 51 -6.83 -23.59 -11.47
N GLN A 52 -6.53 -23.44 -12.76
CA GLN A 52 -5.31 -22.78 -13.20
C GLN A 52 -5.28 -21.45 -12.49
N ALA A 53 -4.30 -21.25 -11.60
CA ALA A 53 -4.05 -19.97 -10.97
C ALA A 53 -3.88 -18.94 -12.10
N VAL A 54 -4.91 -18.12 -12.33
CA VAL A 54 -4.84 -17.04 -13.30
C VAL A 54 -3.83 -16.05 -12.73
N SER A 55 -2.61 -16.07 -13.24
CA SER A 55 -1.59 -15.10 -12.86
C SER A 55 -2.17 -13.70 -13.10
N ARG A 56 -2.28 -12.88 -12.04
CA ARG A 56 -2.84 -11.53 -12.16
C ARG A 56 -2.06 -10.76 -13.23
N PRO A 57 -2.75 -10.07 -14.17
CA PRO A 57 -2.08 -9.37 -15.24
C PRO A 57 -1.13 -8.32 -14.64
N ALA A 58 0.10 -8.29 -15.16
CA ALA A 58 1.11 -7.35 -14.71
C ALA A 58 0.61 -5.91 -14.85
N GLN A 59 0.69 -5.15 -13.76
CA GLN A 59 0.27 -3.77 -13.70
C GLN A 59 1.13 -2.90 -14.65
N PRO A 60 0.55 -1.88 -15.32
CA PRO A 60 1.32 -0.90 -16.10
C PRO A 60 2.47 -0.30 -15.29
N ALA A 61 3.62 -0.12 -15.95
CA ALA A 61 4.81 0.45 -15.35
C ALA A 61 5.06 1.88 -15.85
N PRO A 62 5.59 2.77 -14.99
CA PRO A 62 5.95 4.13 -15.39
C PRO A 62 7.02 4.09 -16.48
N PHE A 63 6.72 4.66 -17.64
CA PHE A 63 7.67 4.80 -18.74
C PHE A 63 8.31 6.17 -18.65
N VAL A 64 9.62 6.21 -18.39
CA VAL A 64 10.32 7.46 -18.05
C VAL A 64 11.35 7.83 -19.12
N GLU A 65 11.53 9.12 -19.31
CA GLU A 65 12.51 9.70 -20.23
C GLU A 65 13.83 9.98 -19.51
N LEU A 66 14.95 9.60 -20.13
CA LEU A 66 16.29 10.02 -19.74
C LEU A 66 17.02 10.63 -20.93
N VAL A 67 17.77 11.70 -20.68
CA VAL A 67 18.55 12.41 -21.70
C VAL A 67 20.04 12.13 -21.48
N ALA A 68 20.75 11.78 -22.55
CA ALA A 68 22.19 11.55 -22.50
C ALA A 68 22.96 12.79 -22.03
N ALA A 69 24.13 12.60 -21.43
CA ALA A 69 24.97 13.69 -20.93
C ALA A 69 25.36 14.73 -22.00
N SER A 70 25.45 14.31 -23.27
CA SER A 70 25.70 15.17 -24.43
C SER A 70 24.53 16.14 -24.75
N GLY A 71 23.37 15.94 -24.14
CA GLY A 71 22.13 16.66 -24.44
C GLY A 71 21.40 16.17 -25.70
N THR A 72 21.98 15.21 -26.44
CA THR A 72 21.36 14.58 -27.61
C THR A 72 21.33 13.07 -27.43
N GLY A 73 20.14 12.49 -27.55
CA GLY A 73 19.91 11.09 -27.28
C GLY A 73 18.98 10.86 -26.10
N ARG A 74 17.89 10.14 -26.35
CA ARG A 74 16.80 9.94 -25.38
C ARG A 74 16.51 8.47 -25.19
N LEU A 75 16.75 7.99 -23.97
CA LEU A 75 16.35 6.66 -23.56
C LEU A 75 14.97 6.74 -22.92
N TYR A 76 14.11 5.79 -23.26
CA TYR A 76 12.86 5.57 -22.55
C TYR A 76 12.85 4.16 -21.99
N THR A 77 12.46 4.03 -20.73
CA THR A 77 12.42 2.73 -20.05
C THR A 77 11.31 2.64 -19.03
N ALA A 78 10.78 1.43 -18.86
CA ALA A 78 9.88 1.08 -17.76
C ALA A 78 10.53 0.08 -16.79
N ASP A 79 11.80 -0.29 -17.00
CA ASP A 79 12.57 -1.12 -16.08
C ASP A 79 13.37 -0.21 -15.12
N PRO A 80 13.04 -0.22 -13.81
CA PRO A 80 13.78 0.59 -12.84
C PRO A 80 15.27 0.24 -12.74
N ARG A 81 15.67 -0.98 -13.12
CA ARG A 81 17.09 -1.38 -13.14
C ARG A 81 17.83 -0.72 -14.29
N GLU A 82 17.21 -0.65 -15.48
CA GLU A 82 17.77 0.07 -16.63
C GLU A 82 17.85 1.58 -16.35
N LEU A 83 16.82 2.16 -15.72
CA LEU A 83 16.85 3.54 -15.24
C LEU A 83 18.09 3.78 -14.35
N ALA A 84 18.33 2.91 -13.37
CA ALA A 84 19.45 3.04 -12.45
C ALA A 84 20.80 2.93 -13.17
N SER A 85 20.97 1.93 -14.05
CA SER A 85 22.18 1.76 -14.86
C SER A 85 22.44 2.94 -15.80
N ALA A 86 21.42 3.46 -16.48
CA ALA A 86 21.55 4.61 -17.37
C ALA A 86 21.90 5.88 -16.60
N THR A 87 21.30 6.10 -15.42
CA THR A 87 21.62 7.23 -14.55
C THR A 87 23.07 7.15 -14.06
N ALA A 88 23.54 5.96 -13.66
CA ALA A 88 24.94 5.74 -13.29
C ALA A 88 25.91 5.99 -14.46
N ALA A 89 25.47 5.74 -15.70
CA ALA A 89 26.19 6.05 -16.92
C ALA A 89 26.10 7.54 -17.35
N GLY A 90 25.51 8.41 -16.54
CA GLY A 90 25.46 9.86 -16.76
C GLY A 90 24.21 10.37 -17.49
N PHE A 91 23.21 9.52 -17.74
CA PHE A 91 21.92 10.00 -18.25
C PHE A 91 21.16 10.76 -17.18
N LYS A 92 20.46 11.83 -17.57
CA LYS A 92 19.62 12.64 -16.70
C LYS A 92 18.14 12.29 -16.88
N ARG A 93 17.54 11.67 -15.86
CA ARG A 93 16.08 11.43 -15.80
C ARG A 93 15.33 12.76 -15.88
N GLN A 94 14.34 12.83 -16.75
CA GLN A 94 13.45 13.98 -16.85
C GLN A 94 12.34 13.91 -15.78
N PRO A 95 11.79 15.06 -15.34
CA PRO A 95 10.64 15.08 -14.42
C PRO A 95 9.41 14.37 -14.99
N GLY A 96 8.69 13.64 -14.13
CA GLY A 96 7.44 12.96 -14.48
C GLY A 96 7.63 11.66 -15.28
N THR A 97 6.58 11.25 -16.00
CA THR A 97 6.55 10.06 -16.86
C THR A 97 6.08 10.39 -18.28
N THR A 98 6.48 9.57 -19.24
CA THR A 98 5.95 9.50 -20.61
C THR A 98 4.78 8.49 -20.66
N GLY A 99 3.89 8.56 -19.68
CA GLY A 99 2.79 7.62 -19.47
C GLY A 99 3.19 6.31 -18.79
N PHE A 100 2.27 5.36 -18.76
CA PHE A 100 2.44 4.04 -18.17
C PHE A 100 2.12 2.95 -19.21
N ILE A 101 3.09 2.08 -19.45
CA ILE A 101 3.05 1.06 -20.52
C ILE A 101 2.76 -0.32 -19.95
N GLY A 102 2.12 -1.18 -20.76
CA GLY A 102 1.87 -2.57 -20.42
C GLY A 102 3.19 -3.35 -20.33
N ARG A 103 3.25 -4.31 -19.39
CA ARG A 103 4.45 -5.13 -19.15
C ARG A 103 4.40 -6.51 -19.81
N SER A 104 3.23 -6.92 -20.29
CA SER A 104 3.00 -8.21 -20.91
C SER A 104 2.08 -8.07 -22.12
N ALA A 105 2.23 -9.00 -23.07
CA ALA A 105 1.36 -9.08 -24.22
C ALA A 105 -0.07 -9.39 -23.78
N LYS A 106 -1.05 -8.67 -24.35
CA LYS A 106 -2.47 -8.94 -24.15
C LYS A 106 -3.29 -8.49 -25.36
N THR A 107 -4.49 -9.03 -25.51
CA THR A 107 -5.38 -8.70 -26.63
C THR A 107 -5.64 -7.19 -26.71
N GLY A 108 -5.57 -6.62 -27.91
CA GLY A 108 -5.72 -5.18 -28.15
C GLY A 108 -4.50 -4.33 -27.81
N TRP A 109 -3.37 -4.96 -27.50
CA TRP A 109 -2.08 -4.32 -27.25
C TRP A 109 -1.02 -4.89 -28.20
N THR A 110 -0.06 -4.06 -28.56
CA THR A 110 1.05 -4.43 -29.44
C THR A 110 2.39 -4.08 -28.77
N ALA A 111 3.44 -4.81 -29.14
CA ALA A 111 4.78 -4.56 -28.63
C ALA A 111 5.30 -3.21 -29.12
N LEU A 112 5.96 -2.48 -28.23
CA LEU A 112 6.72 -1.29 -28.51
C LEU A 112 8.19 -1.68 -28.67
N TYR A 113 8.66 -1.78 -29.90
CA TYR A 113 10.03 -2.13 -30.24
C TYR A 113 10.96 -0.94 -30.04
N ARG A 114 12.17 -1.19 -29.54
CA ARG A 114 13.24 -0.20 -29.37
C ARG A 114 14.40 -0.54 -30.30
N LEU A 115 14.79 0.40 -31.16
CA LEU A 115 15.85 0.23 -32.14
C LEU A 115 16.88 1.37 -32.07
N LYS A 116 18.12 1.08 -32.45
CA LYS A 116 19.20 2.05 -32.64
C LYS A 116 19.75 2.04 -34.06
N PRO A 117 20.19 3.20 -34.60
CA PRO A 117 20.89 3.25 -35.89
C PRO A 117 22.20 2.44 -35.93
N SER A 118 22.87 2.30 -34.78
CA SER A 118 24.07 1.49 -34.62
C SER A 118 24.24 1.08 -33.15
N ALA A 119 25.12 0.12 -32.86
CA ALA A 119 25.36 -0.34 -31.48
C ALA A 119 25.85 0.76 -30.53
N THR A 120 26.55 1.78 -31.07
CA THR A 120 27.11 2.90 -30.31
C THR A 120 26.24 4.16 -30.33
N ALA A 121 25.12 4.14 -31.06
CA ALA A 121 24.22 5.29 -31.12
C ALA A 121 23.57 5.59 -29.76
N SER A 122 23.48 6.87 -29.42
CA SER A 122 22.72 7.37 -28.28
C SER A 122 21.33 7.87 -28.68
N SER A 123 20.91 7.70 -29.93
CA SER A 123 19.55 7.98 -30.39
C SER A 123 18.78 6.67 -30.57
N TRP A 124 17.53 6.67 -30.13
CA TRP A 124 16.63 5.53 -30.20
C TRP A 124 15.39 5.88 -31.01
N LEU A 125 14.92 4.91 -31.80
CA LEU A 125 13.60 4.93 -32.41
C LEU A 125 12.74 3.89 -31.69
N PHE A 126 11.50 4.28 -31.40
CA PHE A 126 10.49 3.39 -30.84
C PHE A 126 9.35 3.22 -31.84
N THR A 127 8.91 1.99 -32.09
CA THR A 127 7.83 1.71 -33.03
C THR A 127 6.95 0.56 -32.57
N SER A 128 5.66 0.63 -32.86
CA SER A 128 4.73 -0.48 -32.70
C SER A 128 4.47 -1.23 -34.02
N SER A 129 5.04 -0.76 -35.13
CA SER A 129 4.91 -1.37 -36.44
C SER A 129 5.97 -2.45 -36.63
N THR A 130 5.53 -3.68 -36.85
CA THR A 130 6.42 -4.79 -37.23
C THR A 130 7.08 -4.53 -38.59
N GLN A 131 6.34 -3.93 -39.53
CA GLN A 131 6.85 -3.59 -40.86
C GLN A 131 7.99 -2.57 -40.79
N GLU A 132 7.84 -1.51 -39.98
CA GLU A 132 8.90 -0.52 -39.79
C GLU A 132 10.12 -1.12 -39.09
N ARG A 133 9.89 -1.90 -38.03
CA ARG A 133 10.96 -2.64 -37.34
C ARG A 133 11.75 -3.50 -38.32
N ASP A 134 11.08 -4.32 -39.12
CA ASP A 134 11.72 -5.26 -40.05
C ASP A 134 12.48 -4.52 -41.15
N ALA A 135 11.92 -3.42 -41.67
CA ALA A 135 12.58 -2.56 -42.65
C ALA A 135 13.85 -1.88 -42.10
N LEU A 136 13.86 -1.45 -40.83
CA LEU A 136 15.04 -0.86 -40.19
C LEU A 136 16.12 -1.92 -39.91
N VAL A 137 15.72 -3.10 -39.43
CA VAL A 137 16.65 -4.23 -39.23
C VAL A 137 17.30 -4.65 -40.56
N ALA A 138 16.53 -4.68 -41.65
CA ALA A 138 17.07 -4.92 -42.99
C ALA A 138 18.09 -3.84 -43.44
N GLN A 139 18.02 -2.64 -42.86
CA GLN A 139 18.99 -1.54 -43.04
C GLN A 139 20.10 -1.55 -41.97
N HIS A 140 20.34 -2.70 -41.31
CA HIS A 140 21.36 -2.90 -40.28
C HIS A 140 21.18 -2.09 -38.99
N TRP A 141 19.98 -1.60 -38.71
CA TRP A 141 19.66 -1.07 -37.39
C TRP A 141 19.68 -2.18 -36.34
N VAL A 142 20.06 -1.83 -35.12
CA VAL A 142 20.12 -2.76 -33.99
C VAL A 142 18.76 -2.77 -33.29
N LEU A 143 18.05 -3.90 -33.34
CA LEU A 143 16.87 -4.15 -32.51
C LEU A 143 17.32 -4.54 -31.10
N GLU A 144 17.02 -3.70 -30.11
CA GLU A 144 17.32 -3.99 -28.70
C GLU A 144 16.23 -4.82 -28.01
N GLY A 145 15.06 -4.94 -28.65
CA GLY A 145 13.94 -5.75 -28.17
C GLY A 145 12.66 -4.96 -27.95
N THR A 146 11.85 -5.41 -26.99
CA THR A 146 10.55 -4.82 -26.64
C THR A 146 10.68 -4.00 -25.36
N ALA A 147 10.41 -2.69 -25.44
CA ALA A 147 10.40 -1.79 -24.30
C ALA A 147 9.15 -1.95 -23.41
N GLY A 148 8.07 -2.48 -23.99
CA GLY A 148 6.81 -2.82 -23.32
C GLY A 148 5.68 -2.92 -24.34
N TYR A 149 4.44 -2.73 -23.91
CA TYR A 149 3.27 -2.87 -24.75
C TYR A 149 2.40 -1.62 -24.70
N VAL A 150 1.83 -1.24 -25.84
CA VAL A 150 0.93 -0.09 -26.00
C VAL A 150 -0.41 -0.57 -26.58
N ALA A 151 -1.51 0.05 -26.16
CA ALA A 151 -2.82 -0.26 -26.70
C ALA A 151 -2.92 0.20 -28.16
N THR A 152 -3.66 -0.53 -28.99
CA THR A 152 -3.84 -0.21 -30.42
C THR A 152 -5.03 0.73 -30.68
N LYS A 153 -5.87 0.97 -29.67
CA LYS A 153 -7.09 1.78 -29.74
C LYS A 153 -7.20 2.66 -28.50
N PRO A 154 -7.90 3.81 -28.58
CA PRO A 154 -8.21 4.62 -27.40
C PRO A 154 -9.11 3.85 -26.42
N GLY A 155 -9.11 4.26 -25.16
CA GLY A 155 -9.92 3.66 -24.09
C GLY A 155 -9.84 4.46 -22.80
N ALA A 156 -10.54 4.02 -21.76
CA ALA A 156 -10.56 4.71 -20.47
C ALA A 156 -9.14 4.87 -19.88
N GLY A 157 -8.78 6.11 -19.52
CA GLY A 157 -7.46 6.46 -18.98
C GLY A 157 -6.29 6.40 -19.99
N LEU A 158 -6.55 5.97 -21.23
CA LEU A 158 -5.53 5.85 -22.27
C LEU A 158 -5.40 7.15 -23.08
N VAL A 159 -4.17 7.58 -23.32
CA VAL A 159 -3.81 8.74 -24.14
C VAL A 159 -2.84 8.30 -25.23
N GLU A 160 -2.97 8.91 -26.40
CA GLU A 160 -2.11 8.60 -27.54
C GLU A 160 -0.66 9.00 -27.24
N LEU A 161 0.25 8.03 -27.39
CA LEU A 161 1.69 8.19 -27.39
C LEU A 161 2.14 8.45 -28.84
N ARG A 162 2.82 9.57 -29.04
CA ARG A 162 3.29 10.03 -30.35
C ARG A 162 4.82 10.03 -30.41
N ARG A 163 5.34 9.77 -31.60
CA ARG A 163 6.76 9.91 -31.94
C ARG A 163 6.97 11.19 -32.73
N PHE A 164 8.04 11.89 -32.40
CA PHE A 164 8.47 13.13 -33.00
C PHE A 164 9.93 13.02 -33.43
N THR A 165 10.33 13.75 -34.46
CA THR A 165 11.73 13.82 -34.91
C THR A 165 12.13 15.25 -35.26
N ASN A 166 13.38 15.62 -35.00
CA ASN A 166 13.97 16.88 -35.49
C ASN A 166 15.05 16.62 -36.56
N GLY A 167 15.11 15.39 -37.10
CA GLY A 167 16.14 14.95 -38.05
C GLY A 167 17.46 14.50 -37.41
N LYS A 168 17.69 14.77 -36.11
CA LYS A 168 18.88 14.34 -35.34
C LYS A 168 18.55 13.22 -34.35
N GLU A 169 17.36 13.28 -33.75
CA GLU A 169 16.89 12.30 -32.76
C GLU A 169 15.36 12.13 -32.84
N TRP A 170 14.87 11.10 -32.15
CA TRP A 170 13.44 10.90 -31.91
C TRP A 170 13.08 11.18 -30.46
N ARG A 171 11.85 11.62 -30.26
CA ARG A 171 11.25 11.85 -28.95
C ARG A 171 9.87 11.20 -28.89
N LEU A 172 9.56 10.57 -27.77
CA LEU A 172 8.21 10.12 -27.44
C LEU A 172 7.55 11.12 -26.50
N ALA A 173 6.28 11.43 -26.74
CA ALA A 173 5.48 12.23 -25.84
C ALA A 173 3.98 11.94 -25.98
N LEU A 174 3.22 12.22 -24.93
CA LEU A 174 1.77 12.14 -24.97
C LEU A 174 1.19 13.23 -25.88
N ALA A 175 0.03 12.99 -26.47
CA ALA A 175 -0.63 13.91 -27.40
C ALA A 175 -0.73 15.37 -26.91
N ALA A 176 -0.93 15.58 -25.60
CA ALA A 176 -1.00 16.91 -24.98
C ALA A 176 0.31 17.73 -25.11
N LYS A 177 1.45 17.12 -25.45
CA LYS A 177 2.75 17.77 -25.64
C LYS A 177 3.07 18.13 -27.10
N THR A 178 2.13 17.93 -28.02
CA THR A 178 2.36 18.13 -29.46
C THR A 178 2.79 19.56 -29.78
N ASP A 179 2.03 20.56 -29.35
CA ASP A 179 2.32 21.97 -29.68
C ASP A 179 3.66 22.44 -29.10
N GLU A 180 4.01 21.96 -27.90
CA GLU A 180 5.30 22.22 -27.26
C GLU A 180 6.45 21.71 -28.12
N LEU A 181 6.36 20.47 -28.62
CA LEU A 181 7.40 19.85 -29.43
C LEU A 181 7.50 20.44 -30.84
N LEU A 182 6.37 20.79 -31.46
CA LEU A 182 6.37 21.46 -32.76
C LEU A 182 7.07 22.83 -32.67
N LYS A 183 6.78 23.61 -31.62
CA LYS A 183 7.47 24.89 -31.35
C LYS A 183 8.95 24.70 -31.04
N ALA A 184 9.33 23.57 -30.45
CA ALA A 184 10.73 23.21 -30.21
C ALA A 184 11.46 22.68 -31.46
N GLY A 185 10.84 22.73 -32.65
CA GLY A 185 11.46 22.36 -33.92
C GLY A 185 11.40 20.87 -34.24
N TYR A 186 10.63 20.08 -33.49
CA TYR A 186 10.31 18.71 -33.90
C TYR A 186 9.17 18.71 -34.92
N LYS A 187 9.12 17.65 -35.72
CA LYS A 187 8.01 17.30 -36.59
C LYS A 187 7.34 16.06 -36.02
N LEU A 188 6.02 15.95 -36.18
CA LEU A 188 5.30 14.73 -35.88
C LEU A 188 5.73 13.65 -36.86
N ASP A 189 6.24 12.54 -36.33
CA ASP A 189 6.66 11.37 -37.11
C ASP A 189 5.52 10.36 -37.21
N GLY A 190 4.72 10.22 -36.15
CA GLY A 190 3.47 9.45 -36.20
C GLY A 190 3.00 8.97 -34.83
N PRO A 191 1.81 8.37 -34.76
CA PRO A 191 1.34 7.70 -33.56
C PRO A 191 2.12 6.40 -33.33
N VAL A 192 2.31 6.05 -32.05
CA VAL A 192 2.96 4.80 -31.63
C VAL A 192 1.94 3.86 -31.00
N GLY A 193 0.89 4.39 -30.37
CA GLY A 193 -0.17 3.62 -29.72
C GLY A 193 -0.78 4.44 -28.60
N TYR A 194 -1.42 3.79 -27.65
CA TYR A 194 -2.01 4.44 -26.48
C TYR A 194 -1.45 3.86 -25.17
N VAL A 195 -1.20 4.73 -24.20
CA VAL A 195 -0.64 4.41 -22.89
C VAL A 195 -1.50 5.02 -21.80
N TYR A 196 -1.46 4.50 -20.59
CA TYR A 196 -2.19 5.16 -19.50
C TYR A 196 -1.50 6.49 -19.17
N GLN A 197 -2.27 7.57 -19.05
CA GLN A 197 -1.71 8.87 -18.68
C GLN A 197 -1.24 8.87 -17.21
N ASN A 198 -2.03 8.27 -16.33
CA ASN A 198 -1.73 8.15 -14.92
C ASN A 198 -1.96 6.72 -14.43
N TRP A 199 -1.15 6.26 -13.49
CA TRP A 199 -1.33 4.97 -12.84
C TRP A 199 -0.76 5.01 -11.42
N VAL A 200 -1.62 5.38 -10.47
CA VAL A 200 -1.25 5.41 -9.04
C VAL A 200 -1.66 4.09 -8.39
N ARG A 201 -0.72 3.46 -7.70
CA ARG A 201 -0.99 2.31 -6.83
C ARG A 201 -1.29 2.86 -5.44
N ALA A 202 -2.55 3.22 -5.21
CA ALA A 202 -3.02 3.69 -3.92
C ALA A 202 -3.45 2.51 -3.04
N GLY A 203 -3.11 2.53 -1.76
CA GLY A 203 -3.53 1.52 -0.81
C GLY A 203 -3.56 2.07 0.60
N ALA A 204 -4.28 1.41 1.49
CA ALA A 204 -4.57 1.93 2.82
C ALA A 204 -3.88 1.12 3.91
N VAL A 205 -3.43 1.80 4.97
CA VAL A 205 -3.07 1.14 6.22
C VAL A 205 -4.32 0.46 6.76
N TYR A 206 -4.20 -0.81 7.15
CA TYR A 206 -5.30 -1.61 7.66
C TYR A 206 -5.02 -2.02 9.11
N PHE A 207 -5.97 -1.76 9.98
CA PHE A 207 -5.93 -2.11 11.40
C PHE A 207 -6.79 -3.36 11.65
N GLY A 208 -6.11 -4.49 11.84
CA GLY A 208 -6.73 -5.81 11.95
C GLY A 208 -7.23 -6.17 13.35
N MET A 209 -7.81 -5.21 14.06
CA MET A 209 -7.98 -5.27 15.51
C MET A 209 -9.44 -5.19 15.99
N PHE A 210 -10.40 -5.05 15.08
CA PHE A 210 -11.83 -4.98 15.41
C PHE A 210 -12.44 -6.38 15.57
N ASN A 211 -11.93 -7.09 16.58
CA ASN A 211 -12.33 -8.43 16.99
C ASN A 211 -11.95 -8.68 18.46
N THR A 212 -12.37 -9.80 19.03
CA THR A 212 -12.15 -10.14 20.46
C THR A 212 -10.68 -10.28 20.87
N HIS A 213 -9.76 -10.48 19.92
CA HIS A 213 -8.33 -10.66 20.18
C HIS A 213 -7.47 -9.45 19.77
N GLY A 214 -8.08 -8.40 19.22
CA GLY A 214 -7.38 -7.20 18.75
C GLY A 214 -7.17 -6.15 19.84
N HIS A 215 -8.25 -5.70 20.50
CA HIS A 215 -8.20 -4.64 21.53
C HIS A 215 -8.56 -5.14 22.94
N GLY A 216 -7.70 -5.95 23.56
CA GLY A 216 -7.92 -6.41 24.93
C GLY A 216 -8.17 -5.27 25.94
N THR A 217 -7.42 -4.16 25.81
CA THR A 217 -7.60 -2.98 26.67
C THR A 217 -8.95 -2.30 26.44
N ILE A 218 -9.34 -2.05 25.19
CA ILE A 218 -10.64 -1.40 24.90
C ILE A 218 -11.77 -2.27 25.43
N ILE A 219 -11.78 -3.57 25.12
CA ILE A 219 -12.81 -4.50 25.60
C ILE A 219 -12.94 -4.45 27.13
N ALA A 220 -11.82 -4.49 27.85
CA ALA A 220 -11.82 -4.43 29.31
C ALA A 220 -12.35 -3.09 29.84
N ARG A 221 -11.94 -1.97 29.23
CA ARG A 221 -12.34 -0.62 29.63
C ARG A 221 -13.79 -0.32 29.26
N THR A 222 -14.28 -0.86 28.16
CA THR A 222 -15.69 -0.79 27.76
C THR A 222 -16.59 -1.52 28.74
N LYS A 223 -16.18 -2.70 29.22
CA LYS A 223 -16.87 -3.38 30.32
C LYS A 223 -16.90 -2.51 31.58
N GLU A 224 -15.75 -1.96 31.97
CA GLU A 224 -15.62 -1.16 33.19
C GLU A 224 -16.48 0.11 33.16
N ILE A 225 -16.47 0.84 32.04
CA ILE A 225 -17.09 2.16 31.93
C ILE A 225 -18.55 2.07 31.48
N TYR A 226 -18.83 1.22 30.50
CA TYR A 226 -20.14 1.14 29.83
C TYR A 226 -20.92 -0.14 30.15
N GLY A 227 -20.31 -1.11 30.87
CA GLY A 227 -20.98 -2.35 31.26
C GLY A 227 -21.22 -3.34 30.11
N ARG A 228 -20.69 -3.11 28.91
CA ARG A 228 -20.78 -4.06 27.78
C ARG A 228 -19.59 -5.02 27.77
N ASP A 229 -19.88 -6.31 27.87
CA ASP A 229 -18.90 -7.38 27.73
C ASP A 229 -18.57 -7.70 26.27
N ASN A 230 -17.31 -8.11 26.02
CA ASN A 230 -16.82 -8.54 24.71
C ASN A 230 -17.06 -7.53 23.58
N ASP A 231 -16.91 -6.23 23.85
CA ASP A 231 -17.11 -5.18 22.86
C ASP A 231 -15.81 -4.45 22.50
N TRP A 232 -15.35 -4.66 21.27
CA TRP A 232 -14.16 -4.04 20.69
C TRP A 232 -14.45 -2.70 20.00
N TRP A 233 -15.71 -2.26 19.96
CA TRP A 233 -16.14 -0.98 19.39
C TRP A 233 -16.38 0.11 20.43
N GLY A 234 -16.04 -0.13 21.70
CA GLY A 234 -16.17 0.89 22.71
C GLY A 234 -15.35 2.14 22.41
N GLY A 235 -15.78 3.27 22.94
CA GLY A 235 -15.34 4.60 22.51
C GLY A 235 -16.02 5.00 21.21
N VAL A 236 -15.73 4.30 20.11
CA VAL A 236 -16.28 4.60 18.77
C VAL A 236 -17.82 4.56 18.76
N ARG A 237 -18.41 3.45 19.21
CA ARG A 237 -19.86 3.29 19.31
C ARG A 237 -20.46 4.26 20.32
N ASP A 238 -19.77 4.51 21.42
CA ASP A 238 -20.29 5.31 22.53
C ASP A 238 -20.37 6.79 22.16
N PHE A 239 -19.43 7.29 21.35
CA PHE A 239 -19.51 8.62 20.73
C PHE A 239 -20.63 8.71 19.69
N HIS A 240 -20.74 7.71 18.81
CA HIS A 240 -21.83 7.65 17.82
C HIS A 240 -23.21 7.68 18.49
N ASP A 241 -23.41 6.85 19.51
CA ASP A 241 -24.69 6.67 20.20
C ASP A 241 -25.00 7.79 21.21
N GLY A 242 -24.07 8.74 21.43
CA GLY A 242 -24.25 9.86 22.35
C GLY A 242 -24.28 9.44 23.83
N THR A 243 -23.47 8.45 24.20
CA THR A 243 -23.45 7.90 25.56
C THR A 243 -22.79 8.87 26.54
N HIS A 244 -23.25 8.87 27.81
CA HIS A 244 -22.60 9.60 28.91
C HIS A 244 -21.09 9.27 28.98
N TYR A 245 -20.30 10.24 29.43
CA TYR A 245 -18.83 10.30 29.31
C TYR A 245 -18.33 10.56 27.89
N ALA A 246 -18.77 9.84 26.87
CA ALA A 246 -18.19 9.96 25.53
C ALA A 246 -18.33 11.40 24.97
N THR A 247 -19.55 11.91 24.92
CA THR A 247 -19.85 13.21 24.26
C THR A 247 -19.91 14.39 25.22
N ASP A 248 -19.78 14.19 26.53
CA ASP A 248 -20.00 15.23 27.54
C ASP A 248 -19.07 16.45 27.36
N ASN A 249 -17.84 16.22 26.88
CA ASN A 249 -16.86 17.29 26.63
C ASN A 249 -16.99 17.96 25.26
N TRP A 250 -17.84 17.41 24.38
CA TRP A 250 -18.01 17.86 22.99
C TRP A 250 -19.49 17.88 22.60
N PRO A 251 -20.32 18.69 23.28
CA PRO A 251 -21.74 18.74 23.02
C PRO A 251 -22.05 19.34 21.63
N GLY A 252 -22.98 18.72 20.91
CA GLY A 252 -23.48 19.21 19.62
C GLY A 252 -22.63 18.86 18.39
N GLU A 253 -21.54 18.11 18.58
CA GLU A 253 -20.77 17.53 17.48
C GLU A 253 -21.54 16.41 16.77
N ASP A 254 -21.30 16.27 15.46
CA ASP A 254 -21.85 15.18 14.66
C ASP A 254 -20.87 13.99 14.58
N TRP A 255 -21.23 12.91 15.27
CA TRP A 255 -20.46 11.66 15.38
C TRP A 255 -20.98 10.56 14.46
N SER A 256 -21.93 10.84 13.57
CA SER A 256 -22.52 9.82 12.68
C SER A 256 -21.46 9.14 11.78
N TYR A 257 -20.33 9.80 11.55
CA TYR A 257 -19.22 9.23 10.78
C TYR A 257 -18.54 8.03 11.46
N LEU A 258 -18.76 7.78 12.76
CA LEU A 258 -18.19 6.68 13.53
C LEU A 258 -18.94 5.35 13.37
N LYS A 259 -19.93 5.30 12.48
CA LYS A 259 -20.64 4.05 12.15
C LYS A 259 -20.29 3.59 10.73
N PRO A 260 -19.61 2.43 10.58
CA PRO A 260 -19.30 1.86 9.27
C PRO A 260 -20.58 1.62 8.44
N SER A 261 -20.52 1.84 7.13
CA SER A 261 -21.65 1.59 6.21
C SER A 261 -22.03 0.09 6.12
N ILE A 262 -21.14 -0.80 6.55
CA ILE A 262 -21.41 -2.25 6.65
C ILE A 262 -21.78 -2.69 8.07
N GLY A 263 -22.00 -1.73 8.97
CA GLY A 263 -22.27 -1.94 10.39
C GLY A 263 -21.00 -2.26 11.19
N TYR A 264 -21.11 -2.22 12.51
CA TYR A 264 -20.05 -2.65 13.41
C TYR A 264 -19.75 -4.14 13.22
N TYR A 265 -18.53 -4.44 12.79
CA TYR A 265 -18.14 -5.77 12.33
C TYR A 265 -17.17 -6.48 13.28
N ASP A 266 -16.98 -7.78 13.02
CA ASP A 266 -15.89 -8.60 13.52
C ASP A 266 -14.95 -8.89 12.35
N ASP A 267 -13.76 -8.31 12.34
CA ASP A 267 -12.80 -8.51 11.26
C ASP A 267 -11.99 -9.81 11.39
N SER A 268 -12.28 -10.68 12.37
CA SER A 268 -11.86 -12.09 12.34
C SER A 268 -12.69 -12.94 11.36
N LYS A 269 -13.72 -12.36 10.74
CA LYS A 269 -14.63 -13.06 9.80
C LYS A 269 -14.26 -12.78 8.35
N PRO A 270 -14.02 -13.81 7.52
CA PRO A 270 -13.71 -13.62 6.10
C PRO A 270 -14.74 -12.76 5.36
N GLU A 271 -16.03 -12.85 5.71
CA GLU A 271 -17.11 -12.07 5.11
C GLU A 271 -16.97 -10.56 5.35
N THR A 272 -16.37 -10.16 6.47
CA THR A 272 -16.05 -8.75 6.74
C THR A 272 -14.95 -8.28 5.78
N LEU A 273 -13.88 -9.06 5.64
CA LEU A 273 -12.77 -8.73 4.74
C LEU A 273 -13.21 -8.71 3.29
N GLU A 274 -14.14 -9.58 2.88
CA GLU A 274 -14.70 -9.58 1.53
C GLU A 274 -15.43 -8.27 1.20
N LYS A 275 -16.16 -7.71 2.18
CA LYS A 275 -16.82 -6.41 2.05
C LYS A 275 -15.78 -5.28 1.96
N HIS A 276 -14.77 -5.29 2.81
CA HIS A 276 -13.68 -4.30 2.76
C HIS A 276 -12.93 -4.33 1.44
N ILE A 277 -12.59 -5.52 0.95
CA ILE A 277 -11.95 -5.72 -0.35
C ILE A 277 -12.85 -5.16 -1.46
N THR A 278 -14.16 -5.42 -1.42
CA THR A 278 -15.10 -4.90 -2.42
C THR A 278 -15.22 -3.38 -2.36
N GLN A 279 -15.37 -2.77 -1.18
CA GLN A 279 -15.39 -1.32 -1.00
C GLN A 279 -14.10 -0.68 -1.55
N ALA A 280 -12.93 -1.23 -1.18
CA ALA A 280 -11.63 -0.70 -1.58
C ALA A 280 -11.39 -0.82 -3.10
N THR A 281 -11.59 -2.01 -3.67
CA THR A 281 -11.30 -2.29 -5.09
C THR A 281 -12.32 -1.66 -6.02
N SER A 282 -13.58 -1.50 -5.60
CA SER A 282 -14.59 -0.78 -6.39
C SER A 282 -14.23 0.71 -6.59
N ALA A 283 -13.60 1.33 -5.59
CA ALA A 283 -13.01 2.67 -5.68
C ALA A 283 -11.61 2.71 -6.31
N GLY A 284 -11.06 1.56 -6.70
CA GLY A 284 -9.76 1.46 -7.36
C GLY A 284 -8.53 1.48 -6.46
N LEU A 285 -8.68 1.24 -5.16
CA LEU A 285 -7.54 0.94 -4.31
C LEU A 285 -6.89 -0.38 -4.73
N SER A 286 -5.57 -0.38 -4.76
CA SER A 286 -4.74 -1.49 -5.22
C SER A 286 -4.31 -2.42 -4.11
N PHE A 287 -4.16 -1.94 -2.87
CA PHE A 287 -3.64 -2.77 -1.78
C PHE A 287 -4.09 -2.39 -0.37
N PHE A 288 -4.00 -3.35 0.56
CA PHE A 288 -3.95 -3.10 2.00
C PHE A 288 -2.55 -3.29 2.58
N ASN A 289 -2.15 -2.41 3.49
CA ASN A 289 -0.95 -2.54 4.30
C ASN A 289 -1.36 -2.85 5.75
N PHE A 290 -1.42 -4.13 6.11
CA PHE A 290 -1.80 -4.56 7.45
C PHE A 290 -0.71 -4.22 8.45
N TYR A 291 -0.99 -3.39 9.43
CA TYR A 291 -0.10 -3.26 10.58
C TYR A 291 -0.03 -4.59 11.33
N TRP A 292 1.19 -5.03 11.62
CA TRP A 292 1.48 -6.37 12.11
C TRP A 292 2.36 -6.29 13.36
N TYR A 293 1.99 -7.06 14.39
CA TYR A 293 2.58 -6.98 15.72
C TYR A 293 3.05 -8.35 16.22
N TRP A 294 4.09 -8.32 17.04
CA TRP A 294 4.68 -9.49 17.69
C TRP A 294 4.67 -9.31 19.20
N ASP A 295 4.14 -10.30 19.92
CA ASP A 295 4.25 -10.39 21.37
C ASP A 295 5.53 -11.15 21.69
N ASN A 296 6.52 -10.46 22.25
CA ASN A 296 7.82 -11.06 22.52
C ASN A 296 7.86 -12.01 23.71
N THR A 297 6.84 -11.98 24.56
CA THR A 297 6.73 -12.83 25.73
C THR A 297 6.13 -14.17 25.31
N LYS A 298 5.09 -14.13 24.47
CA LYS A 298 4.46 -15.31 23.86
C LYS A 298 5.23 -15.85 22.66
N GLN A 299 6.11 -15.05 22.08
CA GLN A 299 6.79 -15.32 20.80
C GLN A 299 5.79 -15.72 19.72
N ALA A 300 4.75 -14.89 19.58
CA ALA A 300 3.68 -15.12 18.63
C ALA A 300 3.17 -13.80 18.06
N GLN A 301 2.57 -13.87 16.88
CA GLN A 301 1.85 -12.74 16.33
C GLN A 301 0.68 -12.38 17.25
N THR A 302 0.40 -11.09 17.38
CA THR A 302 -0.69 -10.55 18.19
C THR A 302 -1.45 -9.46 17.45
N VAL A 303 -2.60 -9.05 17.99
CA VAL A 303 -3.50 -7.97 17.50
C VAL A 303 -4.14 -8.28 16.14
N THR A 304 -3.33 -8.37 15.08
CA THR A 304 -3.78 -8.49 13.67
C THR A 304 -3.88 -9.94 13.19
N ALA A 305 -3.55 -10.92 14.03
CA ALA A 305 -3.44 -12.33 13.63
C ALA A 305 -4.72 -12.87 12.99
N ASP A 306 -5.85 -12.66 13.65
CA ASP A 306 -7.13 -13.21 13.19
C ASP A 306 -7.67 -12.49 11.97
N SER A 307 -7.51 -11.17 11.90
CA SER A 307 -7.90 -10.38 10.72
C SER A 307 -7.09 -10.76 9.48
N LEU A 308 -5.78 -10.97 9.63
CA LEU A 308 -4.95 -11.50 8.54
C LEU A 308 -5.33 -12.94 8.17
N ASN A 309 -5.67 -13.79 9.14
CA ASN A 309 -6.17 -15.13 8.86
C ASN A 309 -7.48 -15.08 8.06
N ALA A 310 -8.38 -14.17 8.41
CA ALA A 310 -9.65 -13.95 7.73
C ALA A 310 -9.45 -13.39 6.33
N PHE A 311 -8.54 -12.43 6.14
CA PHE A 311 -8.17 -11.90 4.83
C PHE A 311 -7.65 -12.99 3.90
N LEU A 312 -6.80 -13.88 4.39
CA LEU A 312 -6.28 -15.00 3.61
C LEU A 312 -7.35 -16.05 3.25
N GLN A 313 -8.52 -16.02 3.92
CA GLN A 313 -9.67 -16.89 3.65
C GLN A 313 -10.77 -16.20 2.83
N ALA A 314 -10.71 -14.87 2.67
CA ALA A 314 -11.69 -14.12 1.88
C ALA A 314 -11.71 -14.58 0.43
N ARG A 315 -12.90 -14.87 -0.11
CA ARG A 315 -13.06 -15.43 -1.47
C ARG A 315 -12.55 -14.51 -2.57
N ASN A 316 -12.66 -13.20 -2.35
CA ASN A 316 -12.19 -12.19 -3.29
C ASN A 316 -10.78 -11.66 -2.94
N ARG A 317 -9.99 -12.33 -2.08
CA ARG A 317 -8.64 -11.85 -1.71
C ARG A 317 -7.72 -11.57 -2.90
N GLU A 318 -7.87 -12.32 -3.99
CA GLU A 318 -7.12 -12.15 -5.23
C GLU A 318 -7.62 -10.97 -6.09
N SER A 319 -8.55 -10.13 -5.58
CA SER A 319 -8.97 -8.87 -6.21
C SER A 319 -8.24 -7.64 -5.65
N ILE A 320 -7.49 -7.78 -4.55
CA ILE A 320 -6.61 -6.74 -4.00
C ILE A 320 -5.20 -7.29 -3.72
N ASP A 321 -4.14 -6.46 -3.83
CA ASP A 321 -2.82 -6.84 -3.30
C ASP A 321 -2.78 -6.59 -1.78
N PHE A 322 -1.82 -7.17 -1.07
CA PHE A 322 -1.58 -6.80 0.32
C PHE A 322 -0.10 -6.88 0.72
N THR A 323 0.26 -6.17 1.78
CA THR A 323 1.55 -6.35 2.46
C THR A 323 1.34 -6.22 3.98
N VAL A 324 2.37 -6.57 4.73
CA VAL A 324 2.42 -6.40 6.18
C VAL A 324 3.44 -5.33 6.55
N GLY A 325 3.05 -4.46 7.49
CA GLY A 325 3.88 -3.43 8.11
C GLY A 325 4.27 -3.85 9.52
N VAL A 326 5.50 -4.29 9.71
CA VAL A 326 6.01 -4.70 11.03
C VAL A 326 6.09 -3.49 11.96
N CYS A 327 5.22 -3.41 12.96
CA CYS A 327 5.19 -2.34 13.96
C CYS A 327 5.91 -2.82 15.24
N ALA A 328 7.24 -2.78 15.24
CA ALA A 328 8.03 -3.08 16.42
C ALA A 328 8.12 -1.81 17.29
N HIS A 329 7.17 -1.63 18.19
CA HIS A 329 7.18 -0.50 19.10
C HIS A 329 8.25 -0.66 20.18
N PRO A 330 8.80 0.43 20.73
CA PRO A 330 9.83 0.37 21.78
C PRO A 330 9.29 -0.01 23.16
N TYR A 331 8.04 -0.48 23.26
CA TYR A 331 7.40 -0.93 24.50
C TYR A 331 7.74 -2.38 24.80
N ASP A 332 7.87 -2.73 26.07
CA ASP A 332 8.45 -4.02 26.49
C ASP A 332 7.77 -5.25 25.90
N GLN A 333 6.44 -5.27 25.67
CA GLN A 333 5.76 -6.43 25.08
C GLN A 333 5.81 -6.49 23.54
N LEU A 334 5.87 -5.32 22.87
CA LEU A 334 5.79 -5.18 21.40
C LEU A 334 7.15 -4.97 20.73
N LYS A 335 8.20 -4.82 21.55
CA LYS A 335 9.59 -4.84 21.10
C LYS A 335 9.93 -6.22 20.52
N ILE A 336 10.71 -6.28 19.46
CA ILE A 336 11.19 -7.54 18.88
C ILE A 336 12.69 -7.68 19.21
N PRO A 337 13.06 -8.51 20.20
CA PRO A 337 14.47 -8.75 20.50
C PRO A 337 15.20 -9.40 19.32
N ALA A 338 16.50 -9.10 19.17
CA ALA A 338 17.33 -9.68 18.12
C ALA A 338 17.34 -11.22 18.15
N THR A 339 17.20 -11.82 19.33
CA THR A 339 17.11 -13.27 19.54
C THR A 339 15.84 -13.89 18.93
N GLN A 340 14.84 -13.07 18.58
CA GLN A 340 13.56 -13.52 18.01
C GLN A 340 13.41 -13.19 16.52
N TYR A 341 14.42 -12.58 15.87
CA TYR A 341 14.34 -12.18 14.47
C TYR A 341 14.08 -13.36 13.52
N ASP A 342 14.68 -14.54 13.76
CA ASP A 342 14.43 -15.71 12.91
C ASP A 342 12.99 -16.24 13.05
N ALA A 343 12.44 -16.24 14.27
CA ALA A 343 11.05 -16.64 14.51
C ALA A 343 10.07 -15.68 13.82
N VAL A 344 10.32 -14.36 13.92
CA VAL A 344 9.52 -13.34 13.23
C VAL A 344 9.66 -13.49 11.71
N ALA A 345 10.89 -13.60 11.18
CA ALA A 345 11.12 -13.81 9.75
C ALA A 345 10.42 -15.08 9.24
N THR A 346 10.39 -16.15 10.04
CA THR A 346 9.66 -17.38 9.74
C THR A 346 8.17 -17.13 9.61
N ASN A 347 7.58 -16.39 10.55
CA ASN A 347 6.17 -16.06 10.51
C ASN A 347 5.82 -15.20 9.27
N LEU A 348 6.64 -14.20 8.96
CA LEU A 348 6.44 -13.30 7.81
C LEU A 348 6.42 -14.03 6.45
N MET A 349 7.09 -15.19 6.33
CA MET A 349 7.05 -15.99 5.10
C MET A 349 5.65 -16.50 4.77
N ARG A 350 4.75 -16.61 5.75
CA ARG A 350 3.33 -16.97 5.52
C ARG A 350 2.62 -15.95 4.64
N TYR A 351 2.97 -14.68 4.78
CA TYR A 351 2.37 -13.57 4.05
C TYR A 351 3.13 -13.28 2.76
N LEU A 352 4.47 -13.27 2.83
CA LEU A 352 5.30 -13.01 1.66
C LEU A 352 5.17 -14.11 0.59
N ARG A 353 4.78 -15.35 0.93
CA ARG A 353 4.57 -16.39 -0.08
C ARG A 353 3.30 -16.26 -0.91
N GLN A 354 2.36 -15.39 -0.53
CA GLN A 354 1.09 -15.28 -1.26
C GLN A 354 1.29 -14.67 -2.65
N ASP A 355 0.47 -15.04 -3.62
CA ASP A 355 0.60 -14.52 -4.99
C ASP A 355 0.26 -13.03 -5.07
N ASN A 356 -0.77 -12.61 -4.31
CA ASN A 356 -1.18 -11.21 -4.16
C ASN A 356 -0.37 -10.41 -3.13
N THR A 357 0.81 -10.88 -2.69
CA THR A 357 1.73 -9.99 -1.97
C THR A 357 2.10 -8.81 -2.87
N LEU A 358 1.95 -7.59 -2.37
CA LEU A 358 2.28 -6.35 -3.07
C LEU A 358 3.72 -6.41 -3.61
N ARG A 359 3.89 -6.08 -4.89
CA ARG A 359 5.20 -6.07 -5.57
C ARG A 359 5.53 -4.69 -6.09
N THR A 360 6.80 -4.30 -6.00
CA THR A 360 7.39 -3.11 -6.65
C THR A 360 7.26 -3.14 -8.18
N ASN A 361 7.56 -2.03 -8.84
CA ASN A 361 7.55 -1.97 -10.30
C ASN A 361 8.66 -2.83 -10.96
N ASP A 362 9.75 -3.15 -10.24
CA ASP A 362 10.75 -4.13 -10.69
C ASP A 362 10.39 -5.59 -10.34
N GLY A 363 9.28 -5.82 -9.63
CA GLY A 363 8.69 -7.13 -9.39
C GLY A 363 9.01 -7.75 -8.03
N ARG A 364 9.84 -7.13 -7.18
CA ARG A 364 10.16 -7.63 -5.83
C ARG A 364 8.96 -7.49 -4.89
N LYS A 365 8.73 -8.49 -4.04
CA LYS A 365 7.70 -8.42 -2.99
C LYS A 365 8.05 -7.34 -1.96
N ILE A 366 7.07 -6.58 -1.52
CA ILE A 366 7.22 -5.49 -0.55
C ILE A 366 6.95 -6.01 0.85
N LEU A 367 7.85 -5.69 1.77
CA LEU A 367 7.65 -5.76 3.23
C LEU A 367 7.81 -4.36 3.80
N ASN A 368 6.85 -3.92 4.60
CA ASN A 368 6.94 -2.63 5.28
C ASN A 368 7.40 -2.83 6.74
N ILE A 369 8.10 -1.83 7.27
CA ILE A 369 8.41 -1.66 8.68
C ILE A 369 7.71 -0.38 9.12
N CYS A 370 6.60 -0.56 9.83
CA CYS A 370 5.75 0.49 10.37
C CYS A 370 6.43 1.23 11.52
N ASP A 371 7.16 0.51 12.37
CA ASP A 371 7.99 1.08 13.43
C ASP A 371 9.25 0.24 13.60
N ALA A 372 10.42 0.88 13.47
CA ALA A 372 11.71 0.23 13.59
C ALA A 372 12.34 0.41 14.98
N ARG A 373 11.77 1.28 15.84
CA ARG A 373 12.38 1.67 17.13
C ARG A 373 12.48 0.51 18.11
N GLY A 374 11.59 -0.48 18.00
CA GLY A 374 11.57 -1.68 18.81
C GLY A 374 12.27 -2.89 18.17
N LEU A 375 12.95 -2.75 17.03
CA LEU A 375 13.78 -3.82 16.47
C LEU A 375 15.13 -3.83 17.20
N GLY A 376 15.33 -4.80 18.10
CA GLY A 376 16.55 -4.87 18.90
C GLY A 376 16.67 -3.65 19.83
N ASP A 377 17.65 -2.79 19.61
CA ASP A 377 17.79 -1.50 20.31
C ASP A 377 17.37 -0.29 19.46
N GLY A 378 16.79 -0.54 18.27
CA GLY A 378 16.41 0.50 17.31
C GLY A 378 17.58 1.10 16.53
N SER A 379 18.82 0.66 16.76
CA SER A 379 19.98 1.13 15.98
C SER A 379 19.92 0.63 14.53
N ASN A 380 20.55 1.38 13.62
CA ASN A 380 20.71 0.95 12.22
C ASN A 380 21.30 -0.46 12.11
N ALA A 381 22.21 -0.85 13.00
CA ALA A 381 22.80 -2.19 13.01
C ALA A 381 21.76 -3.28 13.34
N GLN A 382 20.93 -3.06 14.36
CA GLN A 382 19.88 -4.00 14.75
C GLN A 382 18.74 -4.07 13.74
N VAL A 383 18.33 -2.93 13.17
CA VAL A 383 17.35 -2.89 12.07
C VAL A 383 17.91 -3.61 10.84
N LYS A 384 19.18 -3.38 10.49
CA LYS A 384 19.83 -4.07 9.38
C LYS A 384 19.88 -5.58 9.60
N GLN A 385 20.24 -6.03 10.81
CA GLN A 385 20.24 -7.45 11.13
C GLN A 385 18.86 -8.09 10.93
N PHE A 386 17.79 -7.41 11.33
CA PHE A 386 16.42 -7.86 11.05
C PHE A 386 16.14 -7.96 9.54
N VAL A 387 16.42 -6.89 8.80
CA VAL A 387 16.21 -6.84 7.34
C VAL A 387 16.99 -7.94 6.61
N ASP A 388 18.26 -8.14 6.95
CA ASP A 388 19.11 -9.19 6.39
C ASP A 388 18.56 -10.58 6.69
N THR A 389 18.03 -10.79 7.91
CA THR A 389 17.42 -12.06 8.33
C THR A 389 16.19 -12.38 7.49
N VAL A 390 15.27 -11.42 7.32
CA VAL A 390 14.06 -11.65 6.51
C VAL A 390 14.41 -11.86 5.04
N ARG A 391 15.35 -11.08 4.50
CA ARG A 391 15.83 -11.24 3.12
C ARG A 391 16.50 -12.60 2.88
N ALA A 392 17.35 -13.06 3.79
CA ALA A 392 17.97 -14.38 3.69
C ALA A 392 16.91 -15.49 3.65
N LYS A 393 15.85 -15.35 4.47
CA LYS A 393 14.75 -16.30 4.51
C LYS A 393 13.90 -16.26 3.23
N ALA A 394 13.61 -15.07 2.71
CA ALA A 394 12.91 -14.91 1.44
C ALA A 394 13.69 -15.55 0.29
N ARG A 395 15.00 -15.31 0.17
CA ARG A 395 15.83 -15.97 -0.85
C ARG A 395 15.84 -17.49 -0.70
N GLY A 396 15.94 -17.98 0.53
CA GLY A 396 15.98 -19.42 0.81
C GLY A 396 14.64 -20.14 0.60
N GLN A 397 13.50 -19.50 0.88
CA GLN A 397 12.18 -20.15 0.85
C GLN A 397 11.31 -19.76 -0.36
N LEU A 398 11.53 -18.59 -0.94
CA LEU A 398 10.75 -18.04 -2.05
C LEU A 398 11.55 -17.98 -3.35
N GLY A 399 12.88 -18.15 -3.29
CA GLY A 399 13.75 -18.06 -4.47
C GLY A 399 13.92 -16.62 -5.01
N GLU A 400 13.45 -15.62 -4.28
CA GLU A 400 13.52 -14.20 -4.67
C GLU A 400 13.90 -13.31 -3.48
N ASP A 401 14.51 -12.16 -3.76
CA ASP A 401 14.76 -11.12 -2.76
C ASP A 401 13.54 -10.20 -2.63
N ILE A 402 13.45 -9.48 -1.51
CA ILE A 402 12.34 -8.57 -1.21
C ILE A 402 12.78 -7.10 -1.21
N TYR A 403 11.80 -6.22 -1.32
CA TYR A 403 11.93 -4.77 -1.16
C TYR A 403 11.42 -4.37 0.23
N VAL A 404 12.30 -3.83 1.07
CA VAL A 404 11.95 -3.45 2.45
C VAL A 404 11.82 -1.95 2.55
N MET A 405 10.68 -1.47 3.06
CA MET A 405 10.40 -0.04 3.23
C MET A 405 10.22 0.30 4.71
N ILE A 406 10.71 1.46 5.16
CA ILE A 406 10.60 1.90 6.56
C ILE A 406 9.79 3.19 6.66
N ASN A 407 8.86 3.24 7.60
CA ASN A 407 7.98 4.38 7.80
C ASN A 407 8.74 5.59 8.36
N GLN A 408 8.58 6.73 7.72
CA GLN A 408 9.14 8.03 8.11
C GLN A 408 8.56 8.56 9.44
N ALA A 409 7.37 8.10 9.85
CA ALA A 409 6.70 8.56 11.08
C ALA A 409 7.48 8.25 12.38
N GLY A 410 8.50 7.40 12.33
CA GLY A 410 9.35 7.07 13.48
C GLY A 410 10.83 6.83 13.13
N PHE A 411 11.23 7.15 11.90
CA PHE A 411 12.56 6.82 11.39
C PHE A 411 13.07 7.91 10.44
N ASP A 412 14.33 8.34 10.59
CA ASP A 412 14.93 9.33 9.69
C ASP A 412 15.02 8.73 8.28
N PRO A 413 14.33 9.29 7.26
CA PRO A 413 14.31 8.73 5.91
C PRO A 413 15.71 8.67 5.27
N LYS A 414 16.67 9.47 5.76
CA LYS A 414 18.06 9.44 5.28
C LYS A 414 18.85 8.25 5.82
N GLN A 415 18.40 7.62 6.90
CA GLN A 415 19.07 6.48 7.53
C GLN A 415 18.62 5.13 6.98
N VAL A 416 17.58 5.09 6.14
CA VAL A 416 16.98 3.83 5.66
C VAL A 416 18.00 2.92 4.97
N GLY A 417 18.87 3.48 4.12
CA GLY A 417 19.95 2.73 3.49
C GLY A 417 20.99 2.19 4.48
N ASN A 418 21.30 2.95 5.53
CA ASN A 418 22.22 2.51 6.60
C ASN A 418 21.61 1.36 7.43
N ALA A 419 20.28 1.31 7.53
CA ALA A 419 19.53 0.23 8.16
C ALA A 419 19.28 -0.97 7.21
N GLY A 420 19.88 -0.99 6.01
CA GLY A 420 19.79 -2.11 5.07
C GLY A 420 18.47 -2.25 4.31
N ALA A 421 17.54 -1.30 4.49
CA ALA A 421 16.27 -1.24 3.76
C ALA A 421 16.40 -0.43 2.45
N ASP A 422 15.42 -0.54 1.57
CA ASP A 422 15.49 0.00 0.21
C ASP A 422 14.95 1.43 0.06
N ALA A 423 13.87 1.77 0.78
CA ALA A 423 13.24 3.08 0.66
C ALA A 423 12.43 3.50 1.90
N PRO A 424 12.41 4.79 2.25
CA PRO A 424 11.38 5.31 3.14
C PRO A 424 10.00 5.27 2.49
N TYR A 425 8.97 5.19 3.32
CA TYR A 425 7.59 5.53 2.97
C TYR A 425 6.97 6.32 4.11
N CYS A 426 5.80 6.90 3.91
CA CYS A 426 5.05 7.47 5.03
C CYS A 426 3.65 6.85 5.16
N THR A 427 3.03 7.07 6.32
CA THR A 427 1.60 6.78 6.55
C THR A 427 0.94 7.99 7.20
N THR A 428 1.54 8.48 8.28
CA THR A 428 1.13 9.70 9.00
C THR A 428 2.22 10.77 8.99
N ASP A 429 1.83 12.02 9.24
CA ASP A 429 2.73 13.15 9.49
C ASP A 429 2.64 13.51 10.98
N GLY A 430 3.52 12.91 11.79
CA GLY A 430 3.56 13.11 13.25
C GLY A 430 3.63 14.59 13.66
N PRO A 431 4.57 15.39 13.11
CA PRO A 431 4.60 16.83 13.35
C PRO A 431 3.28 17.55 13.07
N ALA A 432 2.57 17.16 12.00
CA ALA A 432 1.27 17.76 11.70
C ALA A 432 0.18 17.30 12.68
N VAL A 433 0.16 16.03 13.09
CA VAL A 433 -0.73 15.51 14.14
C VAL A 433 -0.53 16.28 15.45
N GLU A 434 0.73 16.49 15.87
CA GLU A 434 1.04 17.26 17.08
C GLU A 434 0.64 18.74 16.97
N SER A 435 0.60 19.29 15.76
CA SER A 435 0.11 20.64 15.52
C SER A 435 -1.41 20.79 15.67
N ARG A 436 -2.15 19.66 15.67
CA ARG A 436 -3.62 19.63 15.75
C ARG A 436 -4.28 20.52 14.69
N SER A 437 -3.71 20.55 13.49
CA SER A 437 -4.21 21.36 12.38
C SER A 437 -3.99 20.69 11.03
N TYR A 438 -5.09 20.39 10.34
CA TYR A 438 -5.08 19.87 8.99
C TYR A 438 -4.53 20.91 8.00
N THR A 439 -4.79 22.19 8.22
CA THR A 439 -4.17 23.27 7.43
C THR A 439 -2.65 23.27 7.54
N THR A 440 -2.11 22.98 8.73
CA THR A 440 -0.66 22.87 8.94
C THR A 440 -0.09 21.63 8.25
N TYR A 441 -0.81 20.50 8.32
CA TYR A 441 -0.50 19.30 7.52
C TYR A 441 -0.38 19.65 6.03
N LEU A 442 -1.39 20.30 5.44
CA LEU A 442 -1.38 20.66 4.02
C LEU A 442 -0.21 21.55 3.62
N LYS A 443 0.15 22.52 4.46
CA LYS A 443 1.30 23.42 4.22
C LYS A 443 2.64 22.65 4.28
N GLY A 444 2.75 21.68 5.19
CA GLY A 444 3.96 20.90 5.42
C GLY A 444 4.14 19.70 4.48
N GLN A 445 3.06 19.19 3.89
CA GLN A 445 3.02 17.89 3.23
C GLN A 445 4.11 17.68 2.16
N ARG A 446 4.30 18.63 1.24
CA ARG A 446 5.36 18.49 0.21
C ARG A 446 6.76 18.61 0.80
N ALA A 447 6.95 19.46 1.81
CA ALA A 447 8.23 19.56 2.51
C ALA A 447 8.56 18.26 3.26
N PHE A 448 7.55 17.57 3.80
CA PHE A 448 7.69 16.27 4.43
C PHE A 448 8.20 15.20 3.44
N TYR A 449 7.63 15.14 2.22
CA TYR A 449 8.14 14.24 1.16
C TYR A 449 9.58 14.56 0.75
N ASN A 450 9.95 15.84 0.73
CA ASN A 450 11.30 16.27 0.33
C ASN A 450 12.40 15.89 1.33
N GLN A 451 12.04 15.41 2.52
CA GLN A 451 13.00 14.83 3.47
C GLN A 451 13.53 13.47 2.98
N ALA A 452 12.84 12.82 2.04
CA ALA A 452 13.23 11.58 1.38
C ALA A 452 13.64 11.84 -0.10
N PRO A 453 14.95 12.07 -0.37
CA PRO A 453 15.42 12.41 -1.71
C PRO A 453 15.55 11.19 -2.66
N ALA A 454 15.55 9.96 -2.11
CA ALA A 454 15.68 8.72 -2.88
C ALA A 454 14.30 8.16 -3.28
N ALA A 455 14.23 6.85 -3.61
CA ALA A 455 12.95 6.16 -3.80
C ALA A 455 12.05 6.36 -2.56
N TYR A 456 10.76 6.62 -2.78
CA TYR A 456 9.85 7.01 -1.70
C TYR A 456 8.40 6.61 -2.00
N GLY A 457 7.72 6.04 -1.02
CA GLY A 457 6.26 5.85 -1.02
C GLY A 457 5.57 7.01 -0.31
N ARG A 458 4.74 7.77 -1.05
CA ARG A 458 4.01 8.94 -0.50
C ARG A 458 2.84 8.50 0.36
N CYS A 459 2.29 9.42 1.15
CA CYS A 459 1.08 9.17 1.92
C CYS A 459 0.12 10.34 1.99
N VAL A 460 -1.14 10.03 2.23
CA VAL A 460 -2.17 11.03 2.54
C VAL A 460 -2.85 10.62 3.85
N LEU A 461 -2.96 11.59 4.77
CA LEU A 461 -3.73 11.49 6.00
C LEU A 461 -5.18 11.88 5.72
N SER A 462 -6.15 10.99 6.00
CA SER A 462 -7.58 11.31 5.86
C SER A 462 -8.00 12.36 6.89
N ASP A 463 -7.78 12.02 8.14
CA ASP A 463 -8.02 12.85 9.31
C ASP A 463 -7.17 12.30 10.48
N PHE A 464 -7.15 13.02 11.59
CA PHE A 464 -6.67 12.53 12.87
C PHE A 464 -7.55 13.09 13.98
N ASP A 465 -8.36 12.24 14.61
CA ASP A 465 -9.29 12.55 15.68
C ASP A 465 -9.33 11.43 16.72
N GLU A 466 -8.60 11.60 17.83
CA GLU A 466 -8.53 10.63 18.92
C GLU A 466 -9.66 10.79 19.95
N ARG A 467 -10.66 11.64 19.71
CA ARG A 467 -11.76 11.81 20.67
C ARG A 467 -12.41 10.47 21.07
N PRO A 468 -12.62 9.49 20.16
CA PRO A 468 -13.12 8.17 20.53
C PRO A 468 -12.27 7.37 21.54
N ARG A 469 -11.03 7.78 21.83
CA ARG A 469 -10.20 7.18 22.90
C ARG A 469 -10.60 7.64 24.30
N TYR A 470 -11.38 8.71 24.43
CA TYR A 470 -11.94 9.14 25.70
C TYR A 470 -13.21 8.36 26.05
N PRO A 471 -13.47 8.01 27.33
CA PRO A 471 -12.52 7.88 28.43
C PRO A 471 -11.81 6.51 28.45
N ILE A 472 -11.98 5.68 27.42
CA ILE A 472 -11.61 4.26 27.43
C ILE A 472 -10.10 4.04 27.52
N GLU A 473 -9.30 4.73 26.71
CA GLU A 473 -7.84 4.63 26.72
C GLU A 473 -7.20 5.71 27.60
N THR A 474 -7.82 6.88 27.68
CA THR A 474 -7.38 7.97 28.58
C THR A 474 -8.56 8.76 29.09
N THR A 475 -8.53 9.11 30.37
CA THR A 475 -9.50 10.03 30.99
C THR A 475 -9.03 11.49 30.94
N ASP A 476 -7.82 11.76 30.43
CA ASP A 476 -7.31 13.12 30.27
C ASP A 476 -7.72 13.71 28.92
N VAL A 477 -8.78 14.52 28.92
CA VAL A 477 -9.29 15.23 27.74
C VAL A 477 -8.21 16.09 27.07
N LYS A 478 -7.21 16.59 27.82
CA LYS A 478 -6.14 17.44 27.25
C LYS A 478 -5.14 16.62 26.43
N ALA A 479 -5.00 15.34 26.72
CA ALA A 479 -4.14 14.42 25.99
C ALA A 479 -4.71 14.03 24.62
N ILE A 480 -6.03 14.19 24.42
CA ILE A 480 -6.71 13.89 23.15
C ILE A 480 -6.24 14.87 22.05
N ARG A 481 -5.72 14.32 20.95
CA ARG A 481 -5.32 15.07 19.75
C ARG A 481 -6.39 14.91 18.68
N TRP A 482 -6.77 16.02 18.06
CA TRP A 482 -7.66 16.00 16.90
C TRP A 482 -7.44 17.24 16.03
N MET A 483 -7.89 17.20 14.78
CA MET A 483 -7.73 18.30 13.82
C MET A 483 -9.07 19.01 13.55
N PRO A 484 -9.42 20.07 14.31
CA PRO A 484 -10.71 20.76 14.19
C PRO A 484 -10.96 21.44 12.84
N ASP A 485 -9.89 21.73 12.09
CA ASP A 485 -9.95 22.37 10.78
C ASP A 485 -9.90 21.35 9.62
N GLN A 486 -10.06 20.06 9.88
CA GLN A 486 -10.17 19.05 8.84
C GLN A 486 -11.45 19.25 8.01
N SER A 487 -11.35 18.97 6.71
CA SER A 487 -12.50 18.92 5.81
C SER A 487 -12.22 18.03 4.60
N LEU A 488 -13.28 17.59 3.91
CA LEU A 488 -13.17 16.84 2.65
C LEU A 488 -12.45 17.65 1.54
N ASP A 489 -12.59 18.97 1.50
CA ASP A 489 -11.84 19.83 0.57
C ASP A 489 -10.35 19.91 0.93
N GLY A 490 -10.05 19.93 2.24
CA GLY A 490 -8.70 19.73 2.74
C GLY A 490 -8.12 18.40 2.27
N TYR A 491 -8.85 17.31 2.47
CA TYR A 491 -8.44 15.98 2.01
C TYR A 491 -8.21 15.92 0.49
N ARG A 492 -9.11 16.49 -0.31
CA ARG A 492 -8.94 16.63 -1.76
C ARG A 492 -7.66 17.38 -2.11
N THR A 493 -7.34 18.43 -1.36
CA THR A 493 -6.07 19.18 -1.52
C THR A 493 -4.86 18.31 -1.19
N ALA A 494 -4.92 17.51 -0.11
CA ALA A 494 -3.85 16.58 0.25
C ALA A 494 -3.59 15.54 -0.85
N VAL A 495 -4.65 15.01 -1.47
CA VAL A 495 -4.55 14.07 -2.61
C VAL A 495 -3.94 14.75 -3.84
N ARG A 496 -4.38 15.97 -4.17
CA ARG A 496 -3.81 16.76 -5.29
C ARG A 496 -2.34 17.07 -5.09
N ASN A 497 -1.92 17.38 -3.87
CA ASN A 497 -0.51 17.61 -3.53
C ASN A 497 0.34 16.36 -3.79
N ALA A 498 -0.15 15.17 -3.44
CA ALA A 498 0.54 13.92 -3.72
C ALA A 498 0.65 13.66 -5.24
N ALA A 499 -0.44 13.87 -5.98
CA ALA A 499 -0.46 13.74 -7.44
C ALA A 499 0.51 14.71 -8.13
N ALA A 500 0.53 15.98 -7.69
CA ALA A 500 1.45 17.00 -8.21
C ALA A 500 2.93 16.67 -7.91
N ASP A 501 3.22 16.09 -6.74
CA ASP A 501 4.56 15.64 -6.42
C ASP A 501 5.00 14.48 -7.33
N MET A 502 4.13 13.50 -7.57
CA MET A 502 4.39 12.40 -8.52
C MET A 502 4.62 12.91 -9.95
N ALA A 503 3.80 13.86 -10.41
CA ALA A 503 3.85 14.41 -11.78
C ALA A 503 5.18 15.13 -12.09
N THR A 504 5.88 15.64 -11.08
CA THR A 504 7.15 16.35 -11.23
C THR A 504 8.35 15.57 -10.70
N SER A 505 8.14 14.35 -10.19
CA SER A 505 9.19 13.63 -9.49
C SER A 505 10.29 13.16 -10.44
N THR A 506 11.53 13.15 -9.93
CA THR A 506 12.73 12.57 -10.53
C THR A 506 13.25 11.35 -9.74
N ARG A 507 12.46 10.85 -8.77
CA ARG A 507 12.86 9.69 -7.95
C ARG A 507 12.93 8.40 -8.79
N PRO A 508 13.71 7.39 -8.35
CA PRO A 508 13.66 6.07 -8.96
C PRO A 508 12.24 5.52 -8.98
N SER A 509 11.82 4.97 -10.12
CA SER A 509 10.43 4.58 -10.38
C SER A 509 10.01 3.25 -9.73
N ILE A 510 10.81 2.70 -8.80
CA ILE A 510 10.55 1.40 -8.16
C ILE A 510 9.22 1.42 -7.37
N VAL A 511 8.99 2.52 -6.63
CA VAL A 511 7.77 2.76 -5.82
C VAL A 511 7.25 4.20 -5.91
N ASP A 512 7.72 5.01 -6.87
CA ASP A 512 7.40 6.45 -6.93
C ASP A 512 5.92 6.75 -7.26
N ASN A 513 5.18 5.79 -7.82
CA ASN A 513 3.74 5.89 -8.07
C ASN A 513 2.87 5.23 -6.97
N TYR A 514 3.42 5.00 -5.78
CA TYR A 514 2.70 4.38 -4.66
C TYR A 514 2.21 5.45 -3.69
N LEU A 515 1.00 5.25 -3.20
CA LEU A 515 0.36 6.13 -2.22
C LEU A 515 -0.21 5.30 -1.07
N PHE A 516 0.23 5.59 0.14
CA PHE A 516 -0.26 4.98 1.38
C PHE A 516 -1.27 5.90 2.06
N LEU A 517 -2.45 5.40 2.36
CA LEU A 517 -3.52 6.17 2.96
C LEU A 517 -3.57 5.83 4.46
N TYR A 518 -3.59 6.86 5.31
CA TYR A 518 -3.89 6.69 6.73
C TYR A 518 -5.31 7.16 6.99
N ALA A 519 -6.26 6.24 7.23
CA ALA A 519 -6.15 4.78 7.12
C ALA A 519 -7.45 4.18 6.57
N TRP A 520 -7.48 2.86 6.36
CA TRP A 520 -8.74 2.17 6.01
C TRP A 520 -9.74 2.36 7.15
N ASN A 521 -9.39 1.85 8.33
CA ASN A 521 -10.31 1.65 9.44
C ASN A 521 -9.69 1.98 10.81
N GLU A 522 -8.87 3.03 10.95
CA GLU A 522 -8.41 3.45 12.28
C GLU A 522 -9.48 4.28 12.99
N TRP A 523 -10.52 3.59 13.44
CA TRP A 523 -11.73 4.23 13.99
C TRP A 523 -11.45 5.02 15.27
N HIS A 524 -10.51 4.59 16.11
CA HIS A 524 -10.16 5.27 17.36
C HIS A 524 -9.29 6.52 17.17
N GLU A 525 -8.65 6.71 16.01
CA GLU A 525 -7.89 7.94 15.67
C GLU A 525 -8.52 8.73 14.53
N GLY A 526 -9.76 8.43 14.12
CA GLY A 526 -10.45 9.14 13.03
C GLY A 526 -9.84 8.94 11.63
N GLY A 527 -8.76 8.15 11.52
CA GLY A 527 -8.08 7.81 10.27
C GLY A 527 -8.90 6.83 9.43
N ILE A 528 -10.08 7.26 8.96
CA ILE A 528 -11.08 6.39 8.33
C ILE A 528 -11.35 6.87 6.90
N ILE A 529 -10.99 6.05 5.92
CA ILE A 529 -11.51 6.18 4.54
C ILE A 529 -12.53 5.09 4.21
N GLU A 530 -12.72 4.11 5.09
CA GLU A 530 -13.81 3.15 5.03
C GLU A 530 -15.15 3.90 4.96
N PRO A 531 -16.08 3.50 4.07
CA PRO A 531 -17.39 4.12 4.02
C PRO A 531 -18.13 4.07 5.35
N ASN A 532 -18.72 5.22 5.72
CA ASN A 532 -19.45 5.39 6.97
C ASN A 532 -20.84 6.04 6.75
N GLU A 533 -21.64 6.14 7.80
CA GLU A 533 -23.02 6.67 7.72
C GLU A 533 -23.10 8.13 7.26
N ARG A 534 -22.18 8.99 7.72
CA ARG A 534 -22.15 10.43 7.36
C ARG A 534 -21.58 10.67 5.96
N ASP A 535 -20.39 10.14 5.72
CA ASP A 535 -19.55 10.50 4.58
C ASP A 535 -19.78 9.56 3.39
N GLY A 536 -20.39 8.39 3.61
CA GLY A 536 -20.57 7.37 2.59
C GLY A 536 -19.26 7.09 1.86
N CYS A 537 -19.24 7.28 0.55
CA CYS A 537 -18.06 7.07 -0.30
C CYS A 537 -17.15 8.30 -0.47
N ALA A 538 -17.32 9.40 0.28
CA ALA A 538 -16.69 10.69 -0.03
C ALA A 538 -15.16 10.62 -0.18
N TYR A 539 -14.45 10.04 0.80
CA TYR A 539 -12.99 9.88 0.75
C TYR A 539 -12.54 9.04 -0.45
N LEU A 540 -13.20 7.92 -0.69
CA LEU A 540 -12.91 7.02 -1.81
C LEU A 540 -13.18 7.66 -3.18
N ASN A 541 -14.25 8.45 -3.30
CA ASN A 541 -14.60 9.18 -4.52
C ASN A 541 -13.59 10.30 -4.82
N ILE A 542 -13.05 10.96 -3.78
CA ILE A 542 -11.97 11.94 -3.93
C ILE A 542 -10.72 11.25 -4.49
N LEU A 543 -10.31 10.13 -3.91
CA LEU A 543 -9.16 9.36 -4.41
C LEU A 543 -9.37 8.90 -5.86
N HIS A 544 -10.52 8.30 -6.15
CA HIS A 544 -10.84 7.78 -7.48
C HIS A 544 -10.76 8.86 -8.55
N SER A 545 -11.37 10.02 -8.30
CA SER A 545 -11.39 11.15 -9.25
C SER A 545 -10.03 11.85 -9.38
N GLU A 546 -9.43 12.27 -8.27
CA GLU A 546 -8.20 13.09 -8.29
C GLU A 546 -6.96 12.32 -8.75
N LEU A 547 -6.93 10.99 -8.55
CA LEU A 547 -5.84 10.13 -8.98
C LEU A 547 -6.17 9.36 -10.26
N SER A 548 -7.40 9.45 -10.77
CA SER A 548 -7.89 8.62 -11.88
C SER A 548 -7.68 7.13 -11.62
N LEU A 549 -8.07 6.67 -10.42
CA LEU A 549 -7.93 5.26 -10.04
C LEU A 549 -8.80 4.37 -10.91
N GLN A 550 -8.40 3.11 -10.98
CA GLN A 550 -9.04 2.11 -11.84
C GLN A 550 -10.07 1.36 -11.02
N GLY A 551 -11.35 1.62 -11.27
CA GLY A 551 -12.44 0.95 -10.57
C GLY A 551 -13.79 1.42 -11.10
N PRO A 552 -14.86 0.61 -10.97
CA PRO A 552 -16.20 0.96 -11.44
C PRO A 552 -16.84 2.12 -10.66
N GLY A 553 -16.28 2.51 -9.52
CA GLY A 553 -16.85 3.48 -8.59
C GLY A 553 -17.15 2.82 -7.24
N CYS A 554 -17.12 3.62 -6.17
CA CYS A 554 -17.26 3.11 -4.80
C CYS A 554 -18.61 2.42 -4.54
N VAL A 555 -18.56 1.28 -3.84
CA VAL A 555 -19.71 0.55 -3.32
C VAL A 555 -19.68 0.59 -1.80
N ALA A 556 -20.48 1.46 -1.17
CA ALA A 556 -20.46 1.67 0.29
C ALA A 556 -20.91 0.44 1.11
N SER A 557 -21.95 -0.25 0.65
CA SER A 557 -22.53 -1.41 1.35
C SER A 557 -22.70 -2.58 0.36
N PRO A 558 -21.64 -3.38 0.11
CA PRO A 558 -21.73 -4.56 -0.75
C PRO A 558 -22.80 -5.53 -0.23
N GLN A 559 -23.75 -5.92 -1.10
CA GLN A 559 -24.75 -6.92 -0.75
C GLN A 559 -24.17 -8.33 -0.91
N GLY A 560 -24.25 -9.14 0.15
CA GLY A 560 -23.94 -10.57 0.09
C GLY A 560 -22.49 -10.90 -0.27
N THR A 561 -22.28 -12.20 -0.46
CA THR A 561 -21.05 -12.80 -0.99
C THR A 561 -20.70 -12.21 -2.37
N PRO A 562 -19.46 -11.76 -2.64
CA PRO A 562 -19.05 -11.39 -4.00
C PRO A 562 -19.24 -12.57 -4.95
N PRO A 563 -19.66 -12.37 -6.22
CA PRO A 563 -19.77 -13.46 -7.18
C PRO A 563 -18.42 -14.18 -7.30
N SER A 564 -18.50 -15.52 -7.24
CA SER A 564 -17.38 -16.48 -7.35
C SER A 564 -16.56 -16.30 -8.61
#